data_AF-A0AA36FH91-F1
#
_entry.id   AF-A0AA36FH91-F1
#
_cell.length_a   1.000
_cell.length_b   1.000
_cell.length_c   1.000
_cell.angle_alpha   90.00
_cell.angle_beta   90.00
_cell.angle_gamma   90.00
#
_symmetry.space_group_name_H-M   'P 1'
#
loop_
_entity.id
_entity.type
_entity.pdbx_description
1 polymer ?
#
loop_
_entity_poly.entity_id
_entity_poly.type
_entity_poly.pdbx_seq_one_letter_code
_entity_poly.pdbx_strand_id
1 'polypeptide(L)'
;MLKVEQYRGLAENLRNAANRAEAEVGRTVILSLSFPWNMYERHQDTTSIVHIYRPPDIFLTVTCNPNWQEVRENLLPSQTSSARPDLSARVFNVKPHEILNDITKKHIFGRVTAYCYNVGFH
;
A
#
# COMPACT_ATOMS: atom_id res chain seq x y z
N MET A 1 5.31 -10.23 -26.18
CA MET A 1 4.29 -10.96 -26.97
C MET A 1 3.88 -12.27 -26.27
N LEU A 2 4.81 -13.13 -25.83
CA LEU A 2 4.49 -14.42 -25.16
C LEU A 2 3.61 -14.36 -23.90
N LYS A 3 3.68 -13.29 -23.09
CA LYS A 3 2.98 -13.23 -21.79
C LYS A 3 1.48 -12.96 -21.93
N VAL A 4 1.07 -12.23 -22.97
CA VAL A 4 -0.34 -11.88 -23.23
C VAL A 4 -1.14 -13.11 -23.68
N GLU A 5 -0.51 -14.00 -24.43
CA GLU A 5 -1.13 -15.26 -24.88
C GLU A 5 -1.38 -16.21 -23.70
N GLN A 6 -0.47 -16.26 -22.71
CA GLN A 6 -0.65 -17.04 -21.49
C GLN A 6 -1.86 -16.55 -20.65
N TYR A 7 -2.09 -15.24 -20.57
CA TYR A 7 -3.26 -14.68 -19.88
C TYR A 7 -4.57 -14.93 -20.62
N ARG A 8 -4.55 -14.93 -21.96
CA ARG A 8 -5.71 -15.31 -22.77
C ARG A 8 -6.08 -16.77 -22.53
N GLY A 9 -5.09 -17.66 -22.50
CA GLY A 9 -5.29 -19.08 -22.19
C GLY A 9 -5.83 -19.31 -20.77
N LEU A 10 -5.35 -18.56 -19.78
CA LEU A 10 -5.85 -18.66 -18.40
C LEU A 10 -7.30 -18.18 -18.27
N ALA A 11 -7.63 -17.04 -18.89
CA ALA A 11 -8.99 -16.49 -18.87
C ALA A 11 -9.99 -17.43 -19.58
N GLU A 12 -9.58 -18.07 -20.66
CA GLU A 12 -10.39 -19.01 -21.42
C GLU A 12 -10.59 -20.33 -20.64
N ASN A 13 -9.56 -20.82 -19.95
CA ASN A 13 -9.67 -21.99 -19.07
C ASN A 13 -10.61 -21.76 -17.88
N LEU A 14 -10.56 -20.58 -17.26
CA LEU A 14 -11.45 -20.21 -16.16
C LEU A 14 -12.91 -20.11 -16.62
N ARG A 15 -13.13 -19.55 -17.81
CA ARG A 15 -14.47 -19.48 -18.43
C ARG A 15 -15.01 -20.87 -18.77
N ASN A 16 -14.17 -21.75 -19.30
CA ASN A 16 -14.53 -23.13 -19.61
C ASN A 16 -14.74 -24.01 -18.37
N ALA A 17 -14.02 -23.75 -17.28
CA ALA A 17 -14.21 -24.42 -16.00
C ALA A 17 -15.56 -24.05 -15.37
N ALA A 18 -15.94 -22.78 -15.44
CA ALA A 18 -17.21 -22.33 -14.87
C ALA A 18 -18.44 -22.68 -15.71
N ASN A 19 -18.33 -22.67 -17.05
CA ASN A 19 -19.37 -23.20 -17.93
C ASN A 19 -19.66 -24.69 -17.67
N ARG A 20 -18.65 -25.47 -17.25
CA ARG A 20 -18.82 -26.88 -16.87
C ARG A 20 -19.44 -27.08 -15.49
N ALA A 21 -19.46 -26.04 -14.66
CA ALA A 21 -19.95 -26.09 -13.28
C ALA A 21 -21.30 -25.38 -13.09
N GLU A 22 -21.95 -24.92 -14.17
CA GLU A 22 -23.18 -24.11 -14.15
C GLU A 22 -23.13 -22.93 -13.15
N ALA A 23 -21.93 -22.40 -12.90
CA ALA A 23 -21.70 -21.34 -11.93
C ALA A 23 -21.58 -19.98 -12.65
N GLU A 24 -22.32 -18.98 -12.19
CA GLU A 24 -22.18 -17.60 -12.68
C GLU A 24 -20.77 -17.08 -12.38
N VAL A 25 -19.97 -16.92 -13.43
CA VAL A 25 -18.64 -16.31 -13.31
C VAL A 25 -18.83 -14.83 -13.04
N GLY A 26 -18.50 -14.41 -11.81
CA GLY A 26 -18.36 -13.00 -11.48
C GLY A 26 -17.44 -12.28 -12.47
N ARG A 27 -17.69 -10.99 -12.68
CA ARG A 27 -17.02 -10.18 -13.72
C ARG A 27 -15.49 -10.24 -13.59
N THR A 28 -14.82 -10.86 -14.56
CA THR A 28 -13.36 -10.80 -14.69
C THR A 28 -12.94 -9.39 -15.11
N VAL A 29 -12.46 -8.59 -14.17
CA VAL A 29 -11.87 -7.27 -14.46
C VAL A 29 -10.37 -7.46 -14.67
N ILE A 30 -9.93 -7.43 -15.93
CA ILE A 30 -8.49 -7.34 -16.25
C ILE A 30 -8.12 -5.86 -16.16
N LEU A 31 -7.31 -5.52 -15.16
CA LEU A 31 -6.84 -4.15 -14.94
C LEU A 31 -5.65 -3.81 -15.85
N SER A 32 -5.58 -2.55 -16.26
CA SER A 32 -4.55 -2.01 -17.13
C SER A 32 -3.17 -2.09 -16.45
N LEU A 33 -2.15 -2.49 -17.22
CA LEU A 33 -0.76 -2.77 -16.82
C LEU A 33 0.03 -1.58 -16.23
N SER A 34 -0.60 -0.42 -16.03
CA SER A 34 0.01 0.79 -15.46
C SER A 34 -0.17 0.92 -13.95
N PHE A 35 -0.91 0.01 -13.31
CA PHE A 35 -0.97 -0.06 -11.85
C PHE A 35 0.26 -0.85 -11.36
N PRO A 36 1.07 -0.36 -10.41
CA PRO A 36 2.13 -1.17 -9.83
C PRO A 36 1.44 -2.40 -9.24
N TRP A 37 1.73 -3.60 -9.72
CA TRP A 37 1.06 -4.85 -9.30
C TRP A 37 0.99 -4.99 -7.76
N ASN A 38 1.99 -4.45 -7.06
CA ASN A 38 2.07 -4.33 -5.60
C ASN A 38 0.94 -3.50 -4.97
N MET A 39 0.49 -2.41 -5.63
CA MET A 39 -0.64 -1.60 -5.13
C MET A 39 -1.98 -2.32 -5.28
N TYR A 40 -2.13 -3.20 -6.28
CA TYR A 40 -3.35 -3.99 -6.43
C TYR A 40 -3.47 -5.05 -5.33
N GLU A 41 -2.38 -5.78 -5.07
CA GLU A 41 -2.31 -6.77 -3.99
C GLU A 41 -2.58 -6.12 -2.63
N ARG A 42 -1.89 -5.01 -2.31
CA ARG A 42 -2.12 -4.24 -1.07
C ARG A 42 -3.55 -3.72 -0.93
N HIS A 43 -4.18 -3.34 -2.04
CA HIS A 43 -5.57 -2.90 -2.02
C HIS A 43 -6.51 -4.07 -1.72
N GLN A 44 -6.28 -5.25 -2.30
CA GLN A 44 -7.05 -6.46 -1.97
C GLN A 44 -6.85 -6.86 -0.51
N ASP A 45 -5.62 -6.87 0.00
CA ASP A 45 -5.33 -7.17 1.40
C ASP A 45 -6.07 -6.22 2.34
N THR A 46 -5.99 -4.92 2.06
CA THR A 46 -6.71 -3.90 2.84
C THR A 46 -8.23 -4.12 2.80
N THR A 47 -8.78 -4.43 1.63
CA THR A 47 -10.22 -4.67 1.44
C THR A 47 -10.69 -5.93 2.17
N SER A 48 -9.86 -6.99 2.17
CA SER A 48 -10.17 -8.22 2.90
C SER A 48 -10.22 -8.01 4.41
N ILE A 49 -9.28 -7.21 4.96
CA ILE A 49 -9.28 -6.84 6.38
C ILE A 49 -10.52 -6.03 6.73
N VAL A 50 -10.90 -5.05 5.90
CA VAL A 50 -12.13 -4.26 6.10
C VAL A 50 -13.39 -5.13 6.06
N HIS A 51 -13.42 -6.14 5.20
CA HIS A 51 -14.54 -7.07 5.11
C HIS A 51 -14.68 -7.94 6.38
N ILE A 52 -13.56 -8.37 6.97
CA ILE A 52 -13.55 -9.23 8.17
C ILE A 52 -13.80 -8.42 9.45
N TYR A 53 -13.13 -7.26 9.59
CA TYR A 53 -13.06 -6.52 10.85
C TYR A 53 -13.93 -5.27 10.91
N ARG A 54 -14.69 -4.97 9.85
CA ARG A 54 -15.49 -3.74 9.63
C ARG A 54 -14.64 -2.54 9.14
N PRO A 55 -15.27 -1.44 8.68
CA PRO A 55 -14.57 -0.25 8.24
C PRO A 55 -13.62 0.31 9.31
N PRO A 56 -12.49 0.92 8.92
CA PRO A 56 -11.53 1.45 9.87
C PRO A 56 -12.10 2.64 10.64
N ASP A 57 -11.87 2.68 11.95
CA ASP A 57 -12.20 3.84 12.78
C ASP A 57 -11.25 5.02 12.56
N ILE A 58 -10.00 4.73 12.13
CA ILE A 58 -8.94 5.72 11.95
C ILE A 58 -8.25 5.49 10.61
N PHE A 59 -8.14 6.56 9.82
CA PHE A 59 -7.33 6.60 8.60
C PHE A 59 -6.30 7.72 8.71
N LEU A 60 -5.00 7.36 8.66
CA LEU A 60 -3.90 8.31 8.81
C LEU A 60 -3.00 8.31 7.57
N THR A 61 -2.78 9.50 7.02
CA THR A 61 -1.82 9.73 5.93
C THR A 61 -0.62 10.50 6.47
N VAL A 62 0.56 9.88 6.43
CA VAL A 62 1.83 10.54 6.75
C VAL A 62 2.54 10.88 5.45
N THR A 63 2.82 12.16 5.23
CA THR A 63 3.59 12.64 4.07
C THR A 63 5.02 12.98 4.48
N CYS A 64 5.97 12.71 3.58
CA CYS A 64 7.36 13.11 3.78
C CYS A 64 7.46 14.64 3.71
N ASN A 65 8.05 15.25 4.74
CA ASN A 65 8.26 16.70 4.78
C ASN A 65 9.77 17.01 4.81
N PRO A 66 10.33 17.61 3.75
CA PRO A 66 11.75 17.97 3.70
C PRO A 66 12.12 19.12 4.67
N ASN A 67 11.13 19.76 5.30
CA ASN A 67 11.34 20.83 6.29
C ASN A 67 11.42 20.35 7.74
N TRP A 68 11.37 19.03 7.97
CA TRP A 68 11.56 18.47 9.30
C TRP A 68 12.91 18.89 9.90
N GLN A 69 12.91 19.12 11.22
CA GLN A 69 14.09 19.57 11.95
C GLN A 69 15.23 18.55 11.81
N GLU A 70 14.91 17.26 11.88
CA GLU A 70 15.86 16.16 11.72
C GLU A 70 16.52 16.16 10.33
N VAL A 71 15.81 16.62 9.29
CA VAL A 71 16.38 16.78 7.95
C VAL A 71 17.30 18.00 7.93
N ARG A 72 16.83 19.14 8.46
CA ARG A 72 17.56 20.42 8.44
C ARG A 72 18.85 20.38 9.25
N GLU A 73 18.84 19.74 10.40
CA GLU A 73 20.02 19.59 11.28
C GLU A 73 21.12 18.73 10.65
N ASN A 74 20.76 17.85 9.73
CA ASN A 74 21.70 16.98 9.02
C ASN A 74 22.11 17.51 7.64
N LEU A 75 21.73 18.74 7.28
CA LEU A 75 22.19 19.39 6.05
C LEU A 75 23.60 19.98 6.26
N LEU A 76 24.47 19.78 5.26
CA LEU A 76 25.75 20.46 5.23
C LEU A 76 25.56 21.96 4.93
N PRO A 77 26.53 22.82 5.32
CA PRO A 77 26.51 24.22 4.92
C PRO A 77 26.36 24.34 3.40
N SER A 78 25.40 25.17 2.96
CA SER A 78 25.03 25.37 1.54
C SER A 78 24.19 24.28 0.87
N GLN A 79 23.80 23.21 1.56
CA GLN A 79 22.83 22.23 1.02
C GLN A 79 21.39 22.66 1.31
N THR A 80 20.52 22.48 0.32
CA THR A 80 19.07 22.60 0.49
C THR A 80 18.45 21.22 0.71
N SER A 81 17.34 21.17 1.43
CA SER A 81 16.62 19.91 1.69
C SER A 81 16.18 19.20 0.41
N SER A 82 15.85 19.95 -0.64
CA SER A 82 15.54 19.42 -1.98
C SER A 82 16.73 18.71 -2.65
N ALA A 83 17.97 19.10 -2.33
CA ALA A 83 19.17 18.47 -2.86
C ALA A 83 19.56 17.17 -2.13
N ARG A 84 18.91 16.87 -1.00
CA ARG A 84 19.15 15.67 -0.16
C ARG A 84 17.86 14.91 0.13
N PRO A 85 17.20 14.35 -0.91
CA PRO A 85 15.99 13.55 -0.72
C PRO A 85 16.27 12.28 0.10
N ASP A 86 17.51 11.81 0.15
CA ASP A 86 17.96 10.70 0.98
C ASP A 86 17.75 10.95 2.48
N LEU A 87 18.01 12.17 2.96
CA LEU A 87 17.78 12.53 4.37
C LEU A 87 16.28 12.52 4.70
N SER A 88 15.47 13.10 3.82
CA SER A 88 14.02 13.12 3.98
C SER A 88 13.43 11.71 3.95
N ALA A 89 13.90 10.86 3.03
CA ALA A 89 13.49 9.46 2.94
C ALA A 89 13.89 8.65 4.19
N ARG A 90 15.08 8.87 4.75
CA ARG A 90 15.51 8.21 5.99
C ARG A 90 14.65 8.60 7.19
N VAL A 91 14.37 9.89 7.36
CA VAL A 91 13.49 10.38 8.44
C VAL A 91 12.07 9.85 8.23
N PHE A 92 11.58 9.87 6.99
CA PHE A 92 10.28 9.31 6.64
C PHE A 92 10.21 7.79 6.83
N ASN A 93 11.31 7.07 6.71
CA ASN A 93 11.31 5.63 6.98
C ASN A 93 11.10 5.33 8.47
N VAL A 94 11.53 6.22 9.38
CA VAL A 94 11.44 6.00 10.83
C VAL A 94 10.10 6.48 11.40
N LYS A 95 9.64 7.68 11.02
CA LYS A 95 8.47 8.32 11.65
C LYS A 95 7.18 7.48 11.62
N PRO A 96 6.77 6.85 10.51
CA PRO A 96 5.59 6.01 10.48
C PRO A 96 5.68 4.81 11.42
N HIS A 97 6.87 4.24 11.62
CA HIS A 97 7.06 3.14 12.57
C HIS A 97 6.90 3.60 14.02
N GLU A 98 7.35 4.81 14.36
CA GLU A 98 7.12 5.40 15.68
C GLU A 98 5.61 5.65 15.91
N ILE A 99 4.93 6.22 14.93
CA ILE A 99 3.48 6.43 14.98
C ILE A 99 2.73 5.10 15.13
N LEU A 100 3.11 4.07 14.38
CA LEU A 100 2.52 2.74 14.52
C LEU A 100 2.77 2.15 15.90
N ASN A 101 3.96 2.35 16.49
CA ASN A 101 4.24 1.91 17.85
C ASN A 101 3.36 2.66 18.87
N ASP A 102 3.15 3.96 18.69
CA ASP A 102 2.30 4.74 19.59
C ASP A 102 0.84 4.27 19.52
N ILE A 103 0.33 4.00 18.31
CA ILE A 103 -1.03 3.50 18.12
C ILE A 103 -1.19 2.07 18.63
N THR A 104 -0.29 1.16 18.26
CA THR A 104 -0.46 -0.29 18.52
C THR A 104 0.07 -0.75 19.88
N LYS A 105 1.15 -0.15 20.40
CA LYS A 105 1.79 -0.56 21.67
C LYS A 105 1.46 0.37 22.82
N LYS A 106 1.45 1.70 22.58
CA LYS A 106 1.09 2.68 23.61
C LYS A 106 -0.42 2.89 23.72
N HIS A 107 -1.19 2.33 22.78
CA HIS A 107 -2.66 2.36 22.79
C HIS A 107 -3.23 3.78 22.91
N ILE A 108 -2.63 4.77 22.23
CA ILE A 108 -3.05 6.18 22.33
C ILE A 108 -4.50 6.40 21.88
N PHE A 109 -5.04 5.52 21.03
CA PHE A 109 -6.44 5.50 20.59
C PHE A 109 -7.21 4.27 21.11
N GLY A 110 -6.68 3.59 22.13
CA GLY A 110 -7.20 2.32 22.63
C GLY A 110 -6.54 1.09 21.99
N ARG A 111 -7.14 -0.08 22.21
CA ARG A 111 -6.59 -1.36 21.73
C ARG A 111 -6.88 -1.52 20.24
N VAL A 112 -5.83 -1.79 19.47
CA VAL A 112 -5.94 -2.05 18.02
C VAL A 112 -6.29 -3.53 17.79
N THR A 113 -7.38 -3.79 17.08
CA THR A 113 -7.83 -5.15 16.72
C THR A 113 -7.19 -5.62 15.41
N ALA A 114 -7.07 -4.73 14.42
CA ALA A 114 -6.40 -4.97 13.16
C ALA A 114 -5.88 -3.65 12.60
N TYR A 115 -4.81 -3.68 11.81
CA TYR A 115 -4.30 -2.52 11.09
C TYR A 115 -3.71 -2.92 9.75
N CYS A 116 -3.77 -2.00 8.79
CA CYS A 116 -3.08 -2.08 7.50
C CYS A 116 -2.11 -0.92 7.41
N TYR A 117 -0.90 -1.17 6.92
CA TYR A 117 0.10 -0.12 6.71
C TYR A 117 0.65 -0.23 5.29
N ASN A 118 0.60 0.88 4.56
CA ASN A 118 1.06 0.97 3.19
C ASN A 118 1.97 2.17 3.01
N VAL A 119 3.12 1.95 2.37
CA VAL A 119 4.04 3.02 1.94
C VAL A 119 3.93 3.17 0.44
N GLY A 120 3.53 4.36 0.00
CA GLY A 120 3.58 4.78 -1.40
C GLY A 120 4.83 5.60 -1.66
N PHE A 121 5.48 5.33 -2.80
CA PHE A 121 6.51 6.19 -3.37
C PHE A 121 5.90 6.86 -4.59
N HIS A 122 6.04 8.18 -4.70
CA HIS A 122 5.59 8.98 -5.83
C HIS A 122 6.80 9.53 -6.57
#